data_AF-A0A2P8WBF5-F1
#
_entry.id   AF-A0A2P8WBF5-F1
#
_cell.length_a   1.000
_cell.length_b   1.000
_cell.length_c   1.000
_cell.angle_alpha   90.00
_cell.angle_beta   90.00
_cell.angle_gamma   90.00
#
_symmetry.space_group_name_H-M   'P 1'
#
loop_
_entity.id
_entity.type
_entity.pdbx_description
1 polymer ?
#
loop_
_entity_poly.entity_id
_entity_poly.type
_entity_poly.pdbx_seq_one_letter_code
_entity_poly.pdbx_strand_id
1 'polypeptide(L)'
;MASVHGVAAVCEAIAHILTTSMTEGEQTSLGLSDLEVSFSVYQPDDFAMNQSDRAITSGASVFLYRALPNLSHRTPSGRLLPNGSQQFTQLPLDLHLLLTIWGSDASTQNMLVGWVMRTLEDYPIIPATVLNLAANLPVFA
;
A
#
# COMPACT_ATOMS: atom_id res chain seq x y z
N MET A 1 19.46 -6.03 6.35
CA MET A 1 19.77 -4.64 5.94
C MET A 1 18.45 -3.99 5.59
N ALA A 2 18.24 -2.73 5.94
CA ALA A 2 17.11 -1.98 5.37
C ALA A 2 17.36 -1.85 3.86
N SER A 3 16.51 -2.47 3.04
CA SER A 3 16.61 -2.39 1.59
C SER A 3 15.98 -1.08 1.10
N VAL A 4 16.55 -0.46 0.08
CA VAL A 4 15.95 0.72 -0.59
C VAL A 4 14.54 0.42 -1.13
N HIS A 5 14.23 -0.87 -1.33
CA HIS A 5 12.94 -1.35 -1.80
C HIS A 5 11.86 -1.36 -0.70
N GLY A 6 12.21 -1.19 0.59
CA GLY A 6 11.24 -1.32 1.68
C GLY A 6 10.07 -0.34 1.61
N VAL A 7 10.34 0.91 1.21
CA VAL A 7 9.30 1.93 1.07
C VAL A 7 8.37 1.60 -0.10
N ALA A 8 8.94 1.26 -1.26
CA ALA A 8 8.18 0.87 -2.43
C ALA A 8 7.33 -0.38 -2.17
N ALA A 9 7.91 -1.39 -1.51
CA ALA A 9 7.25 -2.63 -1.15
C ALA A 9 6.00 -2.42 -0.30
N VAL A 10 6.05 -1.48 0.67
CA VAL A 10 4.87 -1.15 1.50
C VAL A 10 3.77 -0.51 0.64
N CYS A 11 4.12 0.43 -0.25
CA CYS A 11 3.13 1.09 -1.11
C CYS A 11 2.46 0.08 -2.06
N GLU A 12 3.27 -0.76 -2.70
CA GLU A 12 2.79 -1.82 -3.60
C GLU A 12 1.99 -2.88 -2.83
N ALA A 13 2.36 -3.19 -1.59
CA ALA A 13 1.60 -4.13 -0.76
C ALA A 13 0.20 -3.62 -0.45
N ILE A 14 0.01 -2.33 -0.22
CA ILE A 14 -1.33 -1.75 -0.04
C ILE A 14 -2.15 -1.90 -1.33
N ALA A 15 -1.60 -1.53 -2.48
CA ALA A 15 -2.29 -1.70 -3.77
C ALA A 15 -2.62 -3.18 -4.05
N HIS A 16 -1.71 -4.08 -3.71
CA HIS A 16 -1.89 -5.53 -3.84
C HIS A 16 -2.98 -6.07 -2.92
N ILE A 17 -3.00 -5.66 -1.65
CA ILE A 17 -4.06 -6.04 -0.69
C ILE A 17 -5.42 -5.64 -1.27
N LEU A 18 -5.59 -4.38 -1.68
CA LEU A 18 -6.84 -3.92 -2.28
C LEU A 18 -7.20 -4.72 -3.54
N THR A 19 -6.24 -4.97 -4.42
CA THR A 19 -6.48 -5.77 -5.64
C THR A 19 -6.92 -7.19 -5.32
N THR A 20 -6.26 -7.86 -4.38
CA THR A 20 -6.59 -9.25 -4.01
C THR A 20 -7.87 -9.39 -3.20
N SER A 21 -8.22 -8.38 -2.40
CA SER A 21 -9.49 -8.34 -1.67
C SER A 21 -10.68 -8.02 -2.56
N MET A 22 -10.46 -7.35 -3.70
CA MET A 22 -11.53 -7.02 -4.66
C MET A 22 -11.91 -8.23 -5.50
N THR A 23 -12.77 -9.08 -4.95
CA THR A 23 -13.33 -10.24 -5.66
C THR A 23 -14.47 -9.84 -6.59
N GLU A 24 -14.81 -10.69 -7.55
CA GLU A 24 -15.99 -10.48 -8.44
C GLU A 24 -17.29 -10.31 -7.64
N GLY A 25 -17.41 -10.98 -6.48
CA GLY A 25 -18.56 -10.85 -5.58
C GLY A 25 -18.64 -9.48 -4.92
N GLU A 26 -17.49 -8.93 -4.49
CA GLU A 26 -17.41 -7.57 -3.94
C GLU A 26 -17.67 -6.51 -5.01
N GLN A 27 -17.11 -6.67 -6.22
CA GLN A 27 -17.42 -5.76 -7.33
C GLN A 27 -18.92 -5.74 -7.64
N THR A 28 -19.57 -6.91 -7.63
CA THR A 28 -21.02 -7.02 -7.87
C THR A 28 -21.83 -6.39 -6.75
N SER A 29 -21.45 -6.57 -5.47
CA SER A 29 -22.16 -5.97 -4.34
C SER A 29 -22.07 -4.44 -4.31
N LEU A 30 -20.98 -3.89 -4.85
CA LEU A 30 -20.76 -2.45 -5.01
C LEU A 30 -21.39 -1.86 -6.29
N GLY A 31 -21.99 -2.69 -7.15
CA GLY A 31 -22.54 -2.24 -8.43
C GLY A 31 -21.49 -1.86 -9.48
N LEU A 32 -20.29 -2.44 -9.37
CA LEU A 32 -19.12 -2.16 -10.20
C LEU A 32 -18.85 -3.24 -11.27
N SER A 33 -19.78 -4.17 -11.51
CA SER A 33 -19.55 -5.34 -12.38
C SER A 33 -19.15 -4.99 -13.82
N ASP A 34 -19.57 -3.82 -14.33
CA ASP A 34 -19.28 -3.36 -15.70
C ASP A 34 -18.04 -2.43 -15.76
N LEU A 35 -17.35 -2.22 -14.64
CA LEU A 35 -16.25 -1.26 -14.51
C LEU A 35 -14.93 -1.97 -14.24
N GLU A 36 -13.87 -1.50 -14.90
CA GLU A 36 -12.51 -1.94 -14.60
C GLU A 36 -12.03 -1.27 -13.30
N VAL A 37 -12.13 -2.01 -12.20
CA VAL A 37 -11.65 -1.55 -10.89
C VAL A 37 -10.16 -1.82 -10.76
N SER A 38 -9.37 -0.77 -10.56
CA SER A 38 -7.92 -0.88 -10.44
C SER A 38 -7.36 -0.15 -9.22
N PHE A 39 -6.28 -0.69 -8.67
CA PHE A 39 -5.55 -0.13 -7.55
C PHE A 39 -4.08 -0.04 -7.91
N SER A 40 -3.49 1.15 -7.82
CA SER A 40 -2.09 1.32 -8.18
C SER A 40 -1.39 2.41 -7.37
N VAL A 41 -0.07 2.30 -7.30
CA VAL A 41 0.78 3.32 -6.69
C VAL A 41 0.96 4.48 -7.67
N TYR A 42 0.66 5.68 -7.19
CA TYR A 42 0.80 6.92 -7.95
C TYR A 42 2.11 7.63 -7.61
N GLN A 43 2.63 8.35 -8.59
CA GLN A 43 3.60 9.42 -8.41
C GLN A 43 2.91 10.79 -8.61
N PRO A 44 3.56 11.93 -8.29
CA PRO A 44 2.93 13.25 -8.42
C PRO A 44 2.38 13.54 -9.83
N ASP A 45 3.10 13.14 -10.87
CA ASP A 45 2.71 13.38 -12.27
C ASP A 45 1.45 12.61 -12.68
N ASP A 46 1.16 11.47 -12.03
CA ASP A 46 -0.03 10.66 -12.33
C ASP A 46 -1.34 11.40 -11.97
N PHE A 47 -1.30 12.34 -11.03
CA PHE A 47 -2.47 13.17 -10.67
C PHE A 47 -2.75 14.29 -11.67
N ALA A 48 -1.73 14.74 -12.42
CA ALA A 48 -1.89 15.82 -13.39
C ALA A 48 -2.42 15.33 -14.74
N MET A 49 -2.24 14.04 -15.04
CA MET A 49 -2.54 13.46 -16.35
C MET A 49 -3.85 12.65 -16.36
N ASN A 50 -4.97 13.35 -16.57
CA ASN A 50 -6.30 12.74 -16.79
C ASN A 50 -6.41 11.90 -18.09
N GLN A 51 -5.33 11.76 -18.87
CA GLN A 51 -5.29 11.05 -20.16
C GLN A 51 -4.07 10.11 -20.29
N SER A 52 -3.44 9.75 -19.18
CA SER A 52 -2.37 8.73 -19.20
C SER A 52 -2.97 7.33 -19.17
N ASP A 53 -2.27 6.33 -19.75
CA ASP A 53 -2.64 4.91 -19.67
C ASP A 53 -2.73 4.38 -18.22
N ARG A 54 -2.31 5.18 -17.23
CA ARG A 54 -2.34 4.88 -15.79
C ARG A 54 -3.54 5.51 -15.06
N ALA A 55 -4.40 6.24 -15.76
CA ALA A 55 -5.52 6.93 -15.14
C ALA A 55 -6.58 5.94 -14.61
N ILE A 56 -6.73 5.89 -13.29
CA ILE A 56 -7.78 5.10 -12.64
C ILE A 56 -9.14 5.78 -12.85
N THR A 57 -10.04 5.07 -13.53
CA THR A 57 -11.44 5.52 -13.68
C THR A 57 -12.32 5.04 -12.52
N SER A 58 -12.04 3.86 -11.97
CA SER A 58 -12.74 3.29 -10.82
C SER A 58 -11.75 2.51 -9.95
N GLY A 59 -11.74 2.79 -8.65
CA GLY A 59 -10.82 2.16 -7.69
C GLY A 59 -10.08 3.16 -6.81
N ALA A 60 -8.79 2.92 -6.52
CA ALA A 60 -8.02 3.81 -5.65
C ALA A 60 -6.54 3.93 -6.03
N SER A 61 -6.01 5.14 -5.91
CA SER A 61 -4.56 5.38 -6.01
C SER A 61 -3.92 5.45 -4.63
N VAL A 62 -2.74 4.83 -4.49
CA VAL A 62 -1.90 4.88 -3.29
C VAL A 62 -0.75 5.83 -3.51
N PHE A 63 -0.63 6.88 -2.71
CA PHE A 63 0.43 7.87 -2.85
C PHE A 63 1.20 8.08 -1.54
N LEU A 64 2.52 7.92 -1.57
CA LEU A 64 3.38 8.27 -0.44
C LEU A 64 3.64 9.78 -0.44
N TYR A 65 2.92 10.52 0.41
CA TYR A 65 3.10 11.97 0.49
C TYR A 65 4.17 12.38 1.52
N ARG A 66 4.52 11.49 2.46
CA ARG A 66 5.53 11.78 3.49
C ARG A 66 6.16 10.52 4.07
N ALA A 67 7.49 10.53 4.21
CA ALA A 67 8.26 9.53 4.94
C ALA A 67 9.13 10.20 6.00
N LEU A 68 9.05 9.74 7.25
CA LEU A 68 9.80 10.31 8.38
C LEU A 68 10.50 9.22 9.18
N PRO A 69 11.66 9.49 9.79
CA PRO A 69 12.17 8.62 10.85
C PRO A 69 11.18 8.55 12.01
N ASN A 70 10.90 7.33 12.49
CA ASN A 70 10.11 7.13 13.70
C ASN A 70 10.97 7.53 14.91
N LEU A 71 10.63 8.65 15.54
CA LEU A 71 11.38 9.22 16.67
C LEU A 71 11.00 8.62 18.03
N SER A 72 9.96 7.79 18.07
CA SER A 72 9.53 7.08 19.27
C SER A 72 10.42 5.86 19.54
N HIS A 73 10.95 5.23 18.50
CA HIS A 73 11.93 4.15 18.60
C HIS A 73 13.36 4.69 18.65
N ARG A 74 13.76 5.24 19.81
CA ARG A 74 15.15 5.69 20.03
C ARG A 74 16.03 4.47 20.32
N THR A 75 17.05 4.26 19.49
CA THR A 75 18.10 3.23 19.65
C THR A 75 17.59 1.80 19.88
N PRO A 76 16.89 1.17 18.91
CA PRO A 76 16.58 -0.25 19.02
C PRO A 76 17.88 -1.04 19.10
N SER A 77 17.95 -2.00 20.02
CA SER A 77 19.10 -2.90 20.10
C SER A 77 19.21 -3.68 18.79
N GLY A 78 20.40 -3.66 18.18
CA GLY A 78 20.67 -4.45 16.98
C GLY A 78 20.49 -5.94 17.25
N ARG A 79 20.12 -6.73 16.23
CA ARG A 79 19.92 -8.18 16.35
C ARG A 79 21.27 -8.90 16.49
N LEU A 80 21.41 -9.78 17.48
CA LEU A 80 22.59 -10.65 17.58
C LEU A 80 22.51 -11.76 16.51
N LEU A 81 23.56 -11.91 15.73
CA LEU A 81 23.68 -12.95 14.71
C LEU A 81 24.29 -14.23 15.33
N PRO A 82 24.09 -15.40 14.70
CA PRO A 82 24.64 -16.67 15.21
C PRO A 82 26.16 -16.69 15.38
N ASN A 83 26.88 -15.82 14.67
CA ASN A 83 28.33 -15.66 14.77
C ASN A 83 28.78 -14.70 15.91
N GLY A 84 27.85 -14.25 16.77
CA GLY A 84 28.12 -13.32 17.87
C GLY A 84 28.26 -11.86 17.46
N SER A 85 28.19 -11.54 16.16
CA SER A 85 28.19 -10.14 15.70
C SER A 85 26.82 -9.50 15.89
N GLN A 86 26.80 -8.18 16.12
CA GLN A 86 25.56 -7.41 16.25
C GLN A 86 25.22 -6.77 14.90
N GLN A 87 24.06 -7.10 14.36
CA GLN A 87 23.51 -6.43 13.19
C GLN A 87 23.01 -5.05 13.60
N PHE A 88 23.45 -3.99 12.92
CA PHE A 88 22.95 -2.63 13.17
C PHE A 88 21.43 -2.58 13.06
N THR A 89 20.84 -1.78 13.93
CA THR A 89 19.40 -1.49 13.89
C THR A 89 19.03 -0.82 12.57
N GLN A 90 17.88 -1.21 12.03
CA GLN A 90 17.35 -0.61 10.81
C GLN A 90 16.75 0.75 11.14
N LEU A 91 16.80 1.71 10.20
CA LEU A 91 16.16 3.01 10.36
C LEU A 91 14.63 2.80 10.41
N PRO A 92 13.95 3.01 11.56
CA PRO A 92 12.51 2.88 11.61
C PRO A 92 11.89 4.08 10.89
N LEU A 93 10.93 3.84 10.00
CA LEU A 93 10.26 4.86 9.21
C LEU A 93 8.75 4.84 9.47
N ASP A 94 8.16 6.01 9.59
CA ASP A 94 6.72 6.24 9.54
C ASP A 94 6.37 6.73 8.12
N LEU A 95 5.64 5.88 7.39
CA LEU A 95 5.16 6.16 6.04
C LEU A 95 3.73 6.67 6.11
N HIS A 96 3.48 7.87 5.60
CA HIS A 96 2.15 8.45 5.55
C HIS A 96 1.65 8.40 4.11
N LEU A 97 0.60 7.63 3.92
CA LEU A 97 -0.01 7.39 2.61
C LEU A 97 -1.28 8.23 2.46
N LEU A 98 -1.52 8.69 1.23
CA LEU A 98 -2.77 9.27 0.80
C LEU A 98 -3.43 8.26 -0.14
N LEU A 99 -4.66 7.86 0.20
CA LEU A 99 -5.51 7.05 -0.66
C LEU A 99 -6.54 7.96 -1.32
N THR A 100 -6.54 8.02 -2.64
CA THR A 100 -7.55 8.78 -3.40
C THR A 100 -8.46 7.80 -4.10
N ILE A 101 -9.77 7.92 -3.84
CA ILE A 101 -10.79 7.04 -4.41
C ILE A 101 -11.35 7.68 -5.67
N TRP A 102 -11.41 6.90 -6.74
CA TRP A 102 -11.91 7.27 -8.06
C TRP A 102 -13.19 6.47 -8.33
N GLY A 103 -14.22 7.12 -8.86
CA GLY A 103 -15.50 6.50 -9.20
C GLY A 103 -16.22 7.30 -10.27
N SER A 104 -17.10 6.64 -11.03
CA SER A 104 -17.93 7.27 -12.08
C SER A 104 -18.94 8.28 -11.52
N ASP A 105 -19.39 8.07 -10.29
CA ASP A 105 -20.31 8.93 -9.57
C ASP A 105 -20.00 8.99 -8.07
N ALA A 106 -20.58 9.97 -7.38
CA ALA A 106 -20.31 10.23 -5.97
C ALA A 106 -20.75 9.09 -5.04
N SER A 107 -21.85 8.40 -5.35
CA SER A 107 -22.34 7.31 -4.51
C SER A 107 -21.38 6.13 -4.62
N THR A 108 -21.00 5.77 -5.84
CA THR A 108 -20.01 4.73 -6.12
C THR A 108 -18.67 5.02 -5.46
N GLN A 109 -18.18 6.26 -5.58
CA GLN A 109 -16.95 6.69 -4.93
C GLN A 109 -17.03 6.54 -3.40
N ASN A 110 -18.13 6.94 -2.77
CA ASN A 110 -18.31 6.82 -1.32
C ASN A 110 -18.42 5.36 -0.85
N MET A 111 -19.06 4.48 -1.63
CA MET A 111 -19.09 3.04 -1.34
C MET A 111 -17.69 2.43 -1.42
N LEU A 112 -16.91 2.79 -2.44
CA LEU A 112 -15.51 2.39 -2.56
C LEU A 112 -14.65 2.89 -1.40
N VAL A 113 -14.88 4.12 -0.91
CA VAL A 113 -14.23 4.61 0.32
C VAL A 113 -14.53 3.68 1.50
N GLY A 114 -15.81 3.37 1.73
CA GLY A 114 -16.22 2.48 2.82
C GLY A 114 -15.60 1.08 2.69
N TRP A 115 -15.59 0.54 1.48
CA TRP A 115 -14.98 -0.75 1.18
C TRP A 115 -13.47 -0.75 1.44
N VAL A 116 -12.73 0.26 0.93
CA VAL A 116 -11.27 0.38 1.14
C VAL A 116 -10.96 0.47 2.63
N MET A 117 -11.71 1.27 3.40
CA MET A 117 -11.48 1.40 4.83
C MET A 117 -11.73 0.09 5.58
N ARG A 118 -12.81 -0.62 5.26
CA ARG A 118 -13.10 -1.95 5.84
C ARG A 118 -11.99 -2.95 5.49
N THR A 119 -11.54 -2.98 4.24
CA THR A 119 -10.44 -3.86 3.83
C THR A 119 -9.17 -3.55 4.61
N LEU A 120 -8.80 -2.28 4.77
CA LEU A 120 -7.60 -1.94 5.56
C LEU A 120 -7.75 -2.25 7.05
N GLU A 121 -8.97 -2.17 7.59
CA GLU A 121 -9.27 -2.58 8.97
C GLU A 121 -9.02 -4.08 9.18
N ASP A 122 -9.27 -4.93 8.18
CA ASP A 122 -8.99 -6.37 8.23
C ASP A 122 -7.47 -6.69 8.22
N TYR A 123 -6.62 -5.72 7.82
CA TYR A 123 -5.15 -5.86 7.80
C TYR A 123 -4.45 -4.82 8.72
N PRO A 124 -4.70 -4.84 10.04
CA PRO A 124 -4.10 -3.87 10.97
C PRO A 124 -2.59 -4.07 11.12
N ILE A 125 -2.10 -5.27 10.82
CA ILE A 125 -0.68 -5.62 10.77
C ILE A 125 -0.45 -6.41 9.48
N ILE A 126 0.36 -5.85 8.59
CA ILE A 126 0.67 -6.51 7.31
C ILE A 126 1.83 -7.49 7.52
N PRO A 127 1.63 -8.79 7.26
CA PRO A 127 2.68 -9.79 7.46
C PRO A 127 3.80 -9.62 6.42
N ALA A 128 5.03 -9.98 6.80
CA ALA A 128 6.20 -9.90 5.93
C ALA A 128 6.02 -10.63 4.60
N THR A 129 5.26 -11.74 4.58
CA THR A 129 4.93 -12.47 3.35
C THR A 129 4.23 -11.58 2.33
N VAL A 130 3.24 -10.78 2.74
CA VAL A 130 2.51 -9.88 1.83
C VAL A 130 3.39 -8.73 1.38
N LEU A 131 4.16 -8.14 2.30
CA LEU A 131 5.12 -7.08 1.97
C LEU A 131 6.19 -7.54 0.97
N ASN A 132 6.61 -8.81 1.05
CA ASN A 132 7.58 -9.42 0.15
C ASN A 132 7.00 -9.96 -1.14
N LEU A 133 5.68 -10.14 -1.26
CA LEU A 133 5.07 -10.46 -2.55
C LEU A 133 5.06 -9.23 -3.46
N ALA A 134 4.85 -8.07 -2.85
CA ALA A 134 4.86 -6.79 -3.55
C ALA A 134 6.27 -6.32 -3.94
N ALA A 135 7.30 -6.71 -3.16
CA ALA A 135 8.69 -6.55 -3.55
C ALA A 135 9.13 -7.76 -4.36
N ASN A 136 9.60 -7.61 -5.61
CA ASN A 136 10.18 -8.72 -6.38
C ASN A 136 11.45 -9.37 -5.76
N LEU A 137 11.78 -9.05 -4.50
CA LEU A 137 12.91 -9.51 -3.71
C LEU A 137 12.48 -9.63 -2.23
N PRO A 138 13.06 -10.55 -1.44
CA PRO A 138 12.77 -10.64 -0.01
C PRO A 138 13.36 -9.43 0.74
N VAL A 139 12.50 -8.51 1.16
CA VAL A 139 12.86 -7.25 1.84
C VAL A 139 12.67 -7.33 3.34
N PHE A 140 11.62 -8.02 3.79
CA PHE A 140 11.22 -8.19 5.19
C PHE A 140 11.47 -9.63 5.63
N ALA A 141 11.89 -9.85 6.89
CA ALA A 141 12.30 -11.15 7.42
C ALA A 141 11.62 -11.46 8.75
#